data_AF-A0A430KYA7-F1
#
_entry.id   AF-A0A430KYA7-F1
#
_cell.length_a   1.000
_cell.length_b   1.000
_cell.length_c   1.000
_cell.angle_alpha   90.00
_cell.angle_beta   90.00
_cell.angle_gamma   90.00
#
_symmetry.space_group_name_H-M   'P 1'
#
loop_
_entity.id
_entity.type
_entity.pdbx_description
1 polymer ?
#
loop_
_entity_poly.entity_id
_entity_poly.type
_entity_poly.pdbx_seq_one_letter_code
_entity_poly.pdbx_strand_id
1 'polypeptide(L)'
;MDPSSFWRKGIQIVALNWQTWDTGMMINSGMFADTGSWVLNPPGYRPYLQNKPGSNIVNTKDIKLSITFYSGQNIPLSEDCISSQRFNLYVTVELHVEGLGDDHSDESESYERDEKYTDFTTSHKGCDIDFREDHLCFPHINGVLEELSW
;
A
#
# COMPACT_ATOMS: atom_id res chain seq x y z
N MET A 1 -8.26 8.13 5.48
CA MET A 1 -6.92 8.76 5.63
C MET A 1 -5.89 7.66 5.46
N ASP A 2 -4.81 7.90 4.73
CA ASP A 2 -3.72 6.93 4.57
C ASP A 2 -2.72 7.07 5.74
N PRO A 3 -2.55 6.04 6.59
CA PRO A 3 -1.63 6.10 7.73
C PRO A 3 -0.14 6.11 7.31
N SER A 4 0.19 5.65 6.10
CA SER A 4 1.56 5.51 5.62
C SER A 4 2.29 6.85 5.50
N SER A 5 1.58 7.93 5.19
CA SER A 5 2.10 9.30 5.16
C SER A 5 2.68 9.75 6.50
N PHE A 6 2.09 9.31 7.61
CA PHE A 6 2.56 9.65 8.95
C PHE A 6 3.77 8.80 9.34
N TRP A 7 3.77 7.49 9.00
CA TRP A 7 4.91 6.62 9.26
C TRP A 7 6.17 7.09 8.52
N ARG A 8 6.03 7.55 7.26
CA ARG A 8 7.13 8.17 6.49
C ARG A 8 7.71 9.42 7.15
N LYS A 9 6.94 10.11 8.02
CA LYS A 9 7.41 11.24 8.84
C LYS A 9 7.94 10.82 10.22
N GLY A 10 8.03 9.51 10.48
CA GLY A 10 8.52 8.94 11.73
C GLY A 10 7.51 8.94 12.87
N ILE A 11 6.23 9.23 12.60
CA ILE A 11 5.17 9.19 13.61
C ILE A 11 4.87 7.73 13.95
N GLN A 12 4.99 7.39 15.23
CA GLN A 12 4.88 6.01 15.71
C GLN A 12 3.45 5.62 16.10
N ILE A 13 2.64 6.59 16.53
CA ILE A 13 1.27 6.35 16.98
C ILE A 13 0.33 7.11 16.05
N VAL A 14 -0.32 6.37 15.14
CA VAL A 14 -1.32 6.89 14.21
C VAL A 14 -2.67 6.35 14.64
N ALA A 15 -3.50 7.20 15.24
CA ALA A 15 -4.81 6.80 15.73
C ALA A 15 -5.83 6.77 14.58
N LEU A 16 -6.39 5.59 14.32
CA LEU A 16 -7.43 5.37 13.32
C LEU A 16 -8.74 4.93 13.98
N ASN A 17 -9.86 5.13 13.30
CA ASN A 17 -11.14 4.62 13.76
C ASN A 17 -11.25 3.11 13.48
N TRP A 18 -10.87 2.28 14.46
CA TRP A 18 -10.94 0.81 14.36
C TRP A 18 -12.36 0.27 14.12
N GLN A 19 -13.41 1.04 14.42
CA GLN A 19 -14.79 0.60 14.21
C GLN A 19 -15.20 0.55 12.73
N THR A 20 -14.44 1.21 11.85
CA THR A 20 -14.73 1.29 10.41
C THR A 20 -13.63 0.59 9.63
N TRP A 21 -13.96 -0.46 8.88
CA TRP A 21 -12.99 -1.18 8.03
C TRP A 21 -12.78 -0.46 6.69
N ASP A 22 -12.19 0.73 6.73
CA ASP A 22 -11.85 1.54 5.55
C ASP A 22 -10.44 1.27 5.02
N THR A 23 -10.05 1.95 3.93
CA THR A 23 -8.70 1.84 3.33
C THR A 23 -7.58 2.09 4.34
N GLY A 24 -7.74 3.07 5.25
CA GLY A 24 -6.73 3.36 6.26
C GLY A 24 -6.56 2.20 7.23
N MET A 25 -7.67 1.59 7.63
CA MET A 25 -7.67 0.37 8.44
C MET A 25 -7.11 -0.85 7.72
N MET A 26 -7.34 -0.99 6.42
CA MET A 26 -6.75 -2.06 5.60
C MET A 26 -5.22 -1.93 5.52
N ILE A 27 -4.72 -0.72 5.22
CA ILE A 27 -3.27 -0.44 5.18
C ILE A 27 -2.64 -0.66 6.57
N ASN A 28 -3.28 -0.16 7.64
CA ASN A 28 -2.82 -0.40 9.00
C ASN A 28 -2.76 -1.90 9.34
N SER A 29 -3.78 -2.67 8.97
CA SER A 29 -3.80 -4.11 9.21
C SER A 29 -2.73 -4.85 8.40
N GLY A 30 -2.45 -4.41 7.17
CA GLY A 30 -1.37 -4.94 6.33
C GLY A 30 0.02 -4.69 6.92
N MET A 31 0.33 -3.44 7.26
CA MET A 31 1.61 -3.03 7.86
C MET A 31 1.95 -3.84 9.12
N PHE A 32 0.95 -4.10 9.97
CA PHE A 32 1.15 -4.79 11.24
C PHE A 32 0.81 -6.29 11.21
N ALA A 33 0.52 -6.87 10.03
CA ALA A 33 0.22 -8.30 9.90
C ALA A 33 1.36 -9.15 10.48
N ASP A 34 1.02 -10.13 11.31
CA ASP A 34 1.96 -11.07 11.96
C ASP A 34 3.08 -10.46 12.82
N THR A 35 3.00 -9.16 13.17
CA THR A 35 4.04 -8.45 13.94
C THR A 35 3.67 -8.20 15.41
N GLY A 36 2.50 -8.69 15.86
CA GLY A 36 2.00 -8.40 17.21
C GLY A 36 1.74 -6.90 17.45
N SER A 37 1.43 -6.15 16.39
CA SER A 37 1.17 -4.70 16.39
C SER A 37 2.40 -3.81 16.60
N TRP A 38 3.61 -4.35 16.42
CA TRP A 38 4.86 -3.57 16.50
C TRP A 38 5.79 -3.89 15.34
N VAL A 39 6.05 -2.89 14.50
CA VAL A 39 7.08 -2.94 13.46
C VAL A 39 8.26 -2.07 13.89
N LEU A 40 9.47 -2.60 13.75
CA LEU A 40 10.68 -1.86 14.06
C LEU A 40 10.94 -0.82 12.97
N ASN A 41 11.07 0.45 13.36
CA ASN A 41 11.40 1.52 12.43
C ASN A 41 12.69 1.23 11.63
N PRO A 42 12.76 1.69 10.37
CA PRO A 42 13.97 1.62 9.55
C PRO A 42 15.23 2.16 10.24
N PRO A 43 16.44 1.69 9.90
CA PRO A 43 17.70 2.21 10.46
C PRO A 43 17.86 3.74 10.32
N GLY A 44 17.33 4.34 9.24
CA GLY A 44 17.34 5.78 9.00
C GLY A 44 16.54 6.58 10.04
N TYR A 45 15.49 5.99 10.61
CA TYR A 45 14.55 6.62 11.55
C TYR A 45 14.93 6.38 13.01
N ARG A 46 16.14 5.87 13.27
CA ARG A 46 16.64 5.54 14.62
C ARG A 46 17.94 6.28 14.93
N PRO A 47 17.93 7.62 15.08
CA PRO A 47 19.15 8.42 15.18
C PRO A 47 19.96 8.23 16.47
N TYR A 48 19.33 7.71 17.54
CA TYR A 48 19.94 7.59 18.87
C TYR A 48 20.45 6.18 19.21
N LEU A 49 20.45 5.23 18.26
CA LEU A 49 20.99 3.89 18.47
C LEU A 49 22.53 3.91 18.44
N GLN A 50 23.16 3.71 19.60
CA GLN A 50 24.61 3.52 19.71
C GLN A 50 25.01 2.22 18.99
N ASN A 51 26.11 2.26 18.23
CA ASN A 51 26.66 1.14 17.46
C ASN A 51 25.75 0.59 16.33
N LYS A 52 24.92 1.45 15.69
CA LYS A 52 24.17 0.98 14.54
C LYS A 52 25.07 0.75 13.31
N PRO A 53 24.90 -0.37 12.57
CA PRO A 53 25.55 -0.54 11.28
C PRO A 53 24.86 0.39 10.26
N GLY A 54 25.50 1.49 9.90
CA GLY A 54 25.03 2.42 8.86
C GLY A 54 24.84 3.87 9.32
N SER A 55 24.72 4.78 8.36
CA SER A 55 24.44 6.20 8.59
C SER A 55 22.97 6.44 9.00
N ASN A 56 22.62 7.64 9.48
CA ASN A 56 21.22 8.12 9.59
C ASN A 56 20.56 8.38 8.22
N ILE A 57 21.10 7.78 7.16
CA ILE A 57 20.58 7.91 5.80
C ILE A 57 19.41 6.95 5.64
N VAL A 58 18.30 7.49 5.14
CA VAL A 58 17.17 6.71 4.67
C VAL A 58 17.58 6.08 3.34
N ASN A 59 17.66 4.75 3.30
CA ASN A 59 17.99 4.02 2.07
C ASN A 59 16.70 3.78 1.29
N THR A 60 16.64 4.36 0.10
CA THR A 60 15.51 4.18 -0.82
C THR A 60 15.91 3.28 -1.98
N LYS A 61 14.91 2.71 -2.66
CA LYS A 61 15.08 1.82 -3.81
C LYS A 61 14.15 2.24 -4.94
N ASP A 62 14.61 2.03 -6.18
CA ASP A 62 13.77 2.19 -7.34
C ASP A 62 13.04 0.87 -7.64
N ILE A 63 11.74 0.95 -7.84
CA ILE A 63 10.86 -0.21 -8.01
C ILE A 63 10.25 -0.19 -9.40
N LYS A 64 10.11 -1.39 -9.97
CA LYS A 64 9.27 -1.65 -11.14
C LYS A 64 8.36 -2.84 -10.79
N LEU A 65 7.06 -2.58 -10.73
CA LEU A 65 6.07 -3.56 -10.33
C LEU A 65 5.16 -3.92 -11.51
N SER A 66 5.03 -5.22 -11.75
CA SER A 66 4.04 -5.79 -12.66
C SER A 66 3.33 -6.94 -11.95
N ILE A 67 2.01 -6.96 -12.01
CA ILE A 67 1.18 -7.98 -11.37
C ILE A 67 0.41 -8.70 -12.47
N THR A 68 0.46 -10.03 -12.46
CA THR A 68 -0.28 -10.86 -13.42
C THR A 68 -1.37 -11.61 -12.69
N PHE A 69 -2.61 -11.41 -13.11
CA PHE A 69 -3.78 -12.08 -12.58
C PHE A 69 -4.10 -13.30 -13.45
N TYR A 70 -4.04 -14.48 -12.85
CA TYR A 70 -4.37 -15.73 -13.54
C TYR A 70 -5.84 -16.12 -13.31
N SER A 71 -6.26 -16.22 -12.05
CA SER A 71 -7.63 -16.61 -11.70
C SER A 71 -8.03 -16.12 -10.32
N GLY A 72 -9.34 -16.04 -10.08
CA GLY A 72 -9.95 -15.87 -8.77
C GLY A 72 -10.95 -17.00 -8.54
N GLN A 73 -11.03 -17.53 -7.32
CA GLN A 73 -11.88 -18.68 -7.01
C GLN A 73 -12.67 -18.44 -5.73
N ASN A 74 -13.90 -18.95 -5.69
CA ASN A 74 -14.77 -18.89 -4.53
C ASN A 74 -14.95 -17.46 -3.97
N ILE A 75 -15.04 -16.47 -4.87
CA ILE A 75 -15.24 -15.07 -4.49
C ILE A 75 -16.69 -14.88 -4.01
N PRO A 76 -16.91 -14.39 -2.77
CA PRO A 76 -18.26 -14.22 -2.24
C PRO A 76 -19.05 -13.20 -3.07
N LEU A 77 -20.34 -13.48 -3.23
CA LEU A 77 -21.26 -12.50 -3.82
C LEU A 77 -21.40 -11.31 -2.89
N SER A 78 -21.51 -10.11 -3.47
CA SER A 78 -21.92 -8.94 -2.70
C SER A 78 -23.34 -9.15 -2.15
N GLU A 79 -23.65 -8.50 -1.02
CA GLU A 79 -24.95 -8.62 -0.36
C GLU A 79 -26.13 -8.29 -1.29
N ASP A 80 -25.90 -7.39 -2.24
CA ASP A 80 -26.88 -6.96 -3.24
C ASP A 80 -27.01 -7.91 -4.45
N CYS A 81 -26.14 -8.90 -4.59
CA CYS A 81 -26.08 -9.79 -5.74
C CYS A 81 -26.57 -11.21 -5.41
N ILE A 82 -27.75 -11.55 -5.91
CA ILE A 82 -28.39 -12.87 -5.65
C ILE A 82 -27.95 -13.94 -6.68
N SER A 83 -27.29 -13.54 -7.78
CA SER A 83 -26.91 -14.45 -8.87
C SER A 83 -25.50 -14.20 -9.38
N SER A 84 -24.68 -15.27 -9.35
CA SER A 84 -23.32 -15.26 -9.90
C SER A 84 -23.25 -14.84 -11.38
N GLN A 85 -24.30 -15.05 -12.16
CA GLN A 85 -24.34 -14.65 -13.58
C GLN A 85 -24.44 -13.13 -13.79
N ARG A 86 -24.87 -12.40 -12.77
CA ARG A 86 -24.96 -10.92 -12.77
C ARG A 86 -23.83 -10.27 -11.99
N PHE A 87 -22.95 -11.07 -11.41
CA PHE A 87 -21.80 -10.59 -10.66
C PHE A 87 -20.64 -10.31 -11.62
N ASN A 88 -20.42 -9.03 -11.92
CA ASN A 88 -19.27 -8.57 -12.70
C ASN A 88 -18.12 -8.26 -11.72
N LEU A 89 -17.14 -9.14 -11.65
CA LEU A 89 -15.97 -8.97 -10.81
C LEU A 89 -14.80 -8.41 -11.63
N TYR A 90 -13.99 -7.60 -10.99
CA TYR A 90 -12.66 -7.20 -11.44
C TYR A 90 -11.81 -6.98 -10.18
N VAL A 91 -10.49 -6.92 -10.34
CA VAL A 91 -9.59 -6.60 -9.24
C VAL A 91 -9.02 -5.21 -9.47
N THR A 92 -9.12 -4.35 -8.46
CA THR A 92 -8.38 -3.09 -8.42
C THR A 92 -7.12 -3.29 -7.61
N VAL A 93 -6.00 -2.78 -8.11
CA VAL A 93 -4.74 -2.69 -7.37
C VAL A 93 -4.44 -1.22 -7.12
N GLU A 94 -4.21 -0.89 -5.86
CA GLU A 94 -3.77 0.43 -5.43
C GLU A 94 -2.37 0.33 -4.84
N LEU A 95 -1.45 1.12 -5.36
CA LEU A 95 -0.08 1.20 -4.87
C LEU A 95 0.11 2.52 -4.14
N HIS A 96 0.45 2.40 -2.85
CA HIS A 96 0.65 3.51 -1.92
C HIS A 96 2.15 3.69 -1.68
N VAL A 97 2.74 4.73 -2.29
CA VAL A 97 4.17 5.02 -2.21
C VAL A 97 4.42 6.50 -1.91
N GLU A 98 5.65 6.79 -1.50
CA GLU A 98 6.12 8.17 -1.37
C GLU A 98 6.22 8.83 -2.74
N GLY A 99 5.64 10.02 -2.90
CA GLY A 99 5.82 10.83 -4.10
C GLY A 99 7.18 11.52 -4.12
N LEU A 100 7.72 11.76 -5.31
CA LEU A 100 8.95 12.57 -5.46
C LEU A 100 8.63 14.03 -5.06
N GLY A 101 8.85 14.38 -3.79
CA GLY A 101 8.42 15.69 -3.28
C GLY A 101 9.13 16.26 -2.06
N ASP A 102 9.96 15.51 -1.33
CA ASP A 102 10.57 16.00 -0.09
C ASP A 102 12.06 16.37 -0.27
N ASP A 103 12.32 17.39 -1.10
CA ASP A 103 13.48 18.25 -0.83
C ASP A 103 13.06 19.11 0.39
N HIS A 104 13.80 18.96 1.50
CA HIS A 104 13.49 19.47 2.85
C HIS A 104 13.41 21.01 3.01
N SER A 105 12.77 21.76 2.11
CA SER A 105 12.78 23.24 2.13
C SER A 105 11.46 23.96 2.38
N ASP A 106 10.28 23.32 2.35
CA ASP A 106 9.02 24.04 2.59
C ASP A 106 8.07 23.30 3.54
N GLU A 107 8.02 23.76 4.80
CA GLU A 107 7.14 23.25 5.87
C GLU A 107 5.66 23.63 5.71
N SER A 108 5.24 24.28 4.61
CA SER A 108 3.95 24.99 4.59
C SER A 108 2.79 24.24 3.92
N GLU A 109 2.97 23.25 3.04
CA GLU A 109 1.84 22.58 2.35
C GLU A 109 2.06 21.07 2.02
N SER A 110 2.80 20.31 2.82
CA SER A 110 3.15 18.90 2.52
C SER A 110 2.12 17.83 2.98
N TYR A 111 0.84 18.19 3.12
CA TYR A 111 -0.19 17.27 3.61
C TYR A 111 -0.77 16.34 2.52
N GLU A 112 -0.45 16.56 1.24
CA GLU A 112 -1.33 16.07 0.16
C GLU A 112 -0.66 15.34 -1.02
N ARG A 113 0.64 15.02 -1.00
CA ARG A 113 1.26 14.37 -2.18
C ARG A 113 1.87 12.99 -1.92
N ASP A 114 1.04 12.12 -1.37
CA ASP A 114 1.23 10.68 -1.57
C ASP A 114 0.92 10.34 -3.03
N GLU A 115 1.84 9.63 -3.70
CA GLU A 115 1.59 9.12 -5.04
C GLU A 115 0.78 7.82 -4.92
N LYS A 116 -0.49 7.91 -5.30
CA LYS A 116 -1.38 6.76 -5.44
C LYS A 116 -1.45 6.36 -6.90
N TYR A 117 -0.99 5.14 -7.20
CA TYR A 117 -1.20 4.52 -8.51
C TYR A 117 -2.35 3.54 -8.41
N THR A 118 -3.26 3.57 -9.37
CA THR A 118 -4.42 2.67 -9.41
C THR A 118 -4.56 2.09 -10.80
N ASP A 119 -4.69 0.77 -10.84
CA ASP A 119 -4.96 0.02 -12.07
C ASP A 119 -5.97 -1.10 -11.75
N PHE A 120 -6.62 -1.65 -12.77
CA PHE A 120 -7.64 -2.66 -12.57
C PHE A 120 -7.67 -3.68 -13.71
N THR A 121 -8.02 -4.92 -13.38
CA THR A 121 -8.19 -5.99 -14.36
C THR A 121 -9.43 -5.75 -15.21
N THR A 122 -9.47 -6.41 -16.36
CA THR A 122 -10.68 -6.64 -17.12
C THR A 122 -11.76 -7.25 -16.24
N SER A 123 -13.01 -6.87 -16.47
CA SER A 123 -14.14 -7.41 -15.72
C SER A 123 -14.68 -8.70 -16.33
N HIS A 124 -14.98 -9.68 -15.47
CA HIS A 124 -15.50 -10.98 -15.82
C HIS A 124 -16.75 -11.31 -15.01
N LYS A 125 -17.59 -12.22 -15.52
CA LYS A 125 -18.80 -12.68 -14.83
C LYS A 125 -18.51 -13.92 -13.98
N GLY A 126 -19.08 -13.96 -12.79
CA GLY A 126 -19.05 -15.13 -11.91
C GLY A 126 -18.17 -14.97 -10.67
N CYS A 127 -18.14 -16.03 -9.86
CA CYS A 127 -17.36 -16.11 -8.61
C CYS A 127 -16.04 -16.88 -8.77
N ASP A 128 -15.93 -17.62 -9.87
CA ASP A 128 -14.74 -18.34 -10.30
C ASP A 128 -14.37 -17.79 -11.69
N ILE A 129 -13.20 -17.16 -11.78
CA ILE A 129 -12.80 -16.34 -12.91
C ILE A 129 -11.43 -16.75 -13.37
N ASP A 130 -11.29 -16.89 -14.68
CA ASP A 130 -10.01 -16.94 -15.38
C ASP A 130 -9.75 -15.56 -15.98
N PHE A 131 -8.75 -14.86 -15.44
CA PHE A 131 -8.31 -13.54 -15.91
C PHE A 131 -7.43 -13.63 -17.15
N ARG A 132 -7.06 -14.85 -17.59
CA ARG A 132 -6.26 -15.09 -18.80
C ARG A 132 -4.95 -14.31 -18.82
N GLU A 133 -4.26 -14.32 -17.69
CA GLU A 133 -2.98 -13.63 -17.51
C GLU A 133 -3.11 -12.11 -17.70
N ASP A 134 -4.14 -11.49 -17.11
CA ASP A 134 -4.30 -10.03 -17.17
C ASP A 134 -3.13 -9.34 -16.46
N HIS A 135 -2.45 -8.42 -17.14
CA HIS A 135 -1.19 -7.82 -16.70
C HIS A 135 -1.40 -6.35 -16.33
N LEU A 136 -1.27 -6.03 -15.04
CA LEU A 136 -1.23 -4.67 -14.55
C LEU A 136 0.22 -4.22 -14.42
N CYS A 137 0.59 -3.12 -15.07
CA CYS A 137 1.95 -2.61 -15.11
C CYS A 137 2.01 -1.20 -14.53
N PHE A 138 2.72 -1.05 -13.42
CA PHE A 138 2.91 0.24 -12.77
C PHE A 138 4.11 0.98 -13.38
N PRO A 139 4.11 2.33 -13.34
CA PRO A 139 5.26 3.10 -13.77
C PRO A 139 6.49 2.76 -12.93
N HIS A 140 7.65 3.18 -13.42
CA HIS A 140 8.87 3.12 -12.63
C HIS A 140 8.79 4.15 -11.51
N ILE A 141 8.95 3.69 -10.26
CA ILE A 141 8.84 4.53 -9.07
C ILE A 141 10.21 4.61 -8.44
N ASN A 142 10.71 5.83 -8.27
CA ASN A 142 12.02 6.07 -7.70
C ASN A 142 11.90 6.38 -6.22
N GLY A 143 12.96 6.10 -5.46
CA GLY A 143 13.06 6.60 -4.09
C GLY A 143 12.10 5.95 -3.09
N VAL A 144 11.65 4.71 -3.33
CA VAL A 144 10.74 4.01 -2.42
C VAL A 144 11.47 3.53 -1.16
N LEU A 145 10.96 3.91 0.00
CA LEU A 145 11.33 3.30 1.27
C LEU A 145 10.52 2.03 1.49
N GLU A 146 11.06 0.91 1.00
CA GLU A 146 10.42 -0.42 1.04
C GLU A 146 9.95 -0.80 2.45
N GLU A 147 10.75 -0.49 3.48
CA GLU A 147 10.47 -0.84 4.87
C GLU A 147 9.22 -0.16 5.46
N LEU A 148 8.67 0.87 4.78
CA LEU A 148 7.43 1.57 5.16
C LEU A 148 6.36 1.52 4.07
N SER A 149 6.48 0.60 3.10
CA SER A 149 5.59 0.49 1.92
C SER A 149 4.88 -0.87 1.84
N TRP A 150 4.51 -1.44 2.99
CA TRP A 150 3.83 -2.75 3.13
C TRP A 150 2.31 -2.66 3.00
#